data_AF-H1SF97-F1
#
_entry.id   AF-H1SF97-F1
#
_cell.length_a   1.000
_cell.length_b   1.000
_cell.length_c   1.000
_cell.angle_alpha   90.00
_cell.angle_beta   90.00
_cell.angle_gamma   90.00
#
_symmetry.space_group_name_H-M   'P 1'
#
loop_
_entity.id
_entity.type
_entity.pdbx_description
1 polymer ?
#
loop_
_entity_poly.entity_id
_entity_poly.type
_entity_poly.pdbx_seq_one_letter_code
_entity_poly.pdbx_strand_id
1 'polypeptide(L)'
;MLSGAAALCLLRRNRAEGSTTLLLTATMLLLVAATTLAGLQFLLASRQVTTYQLEQEIAFRAAETALLDAEAELMAALRNGASGVDSRLAAWPLPGRCGAGAQRGLCRPAANIQPPWVDWLDSRRPDAAIGIAMGTFSGATLPALPAGAAGAGAMPRYVVELLHERPPGEWLGSDYASGKGPRLRFRITALGIGRDAAVRSLLQSELQP
;
A
#
# COMPACT_ATOMS: atom_id res chain seq x y z
N MET A 1 81.22 31.53 26.03
CA MET A 1 80.85 30.48 25.06
C MET A 1 79.65 29.60 25.47
N LEU A 2 78.90 29.87 26.56
CA LEU A 2 77.77 29.03 26.99
C LEU A 2 76.35 29.48 26.54
N SER A 3 76.21 30.57 25.78
CA SER A 3 74.90 31.15 25.49
C SER A 3 74.16 30.53 24.28
N GLY A 4 74.89 29.89 23.35
CA GLY A 4 74.30 29.34 22.12
C GLY A 4 73.54 28.02 22.29
N ALA A 5 73.92 27.17 23.24
CA ALA A 5 73.33 25.84 23.42
C ALA A 5 71.92 25.88 24.05
N ALA A 6 71.65 26.85 24.94
CA ALA A 6 70.34 27.00 25.58
C ALA A 6 69.27 27.49 24.59
N ALA A 7 69.62 28.39 23.67
CA ALA A 7 68.72 28.91 22.65
C ALA A 7 68.31 27.84 21.63
N LEU A 8 69.24 26.97 21.20
CA LEU A 8 68.96 25.83 20.32
C LEU A 8 68.09 24.75 20.99
N CYS A 9 68.24 24.53 22.29
CA CYS A 9 67.39 23.62 23.06
C CYS A 9 65.96 24.16 23.25
N LEU A 10 65.81 25.47 23.52
CA LEU A 10 64.51 26.14 23.63
C LEU A 10 63.77 26.20 22.28
N LEU A 11 64.49 26.44 21.19
CA LEU A 11 63.93 26.41 19.82
C LEU A 11 63.49 24.99 19.39
N ARG A 12 64.22 23.94 19.79
CA ARG A 12 63.80 22.54 19.57
C ARG A 12 62.59 22.16 20.41
N ARG A 13 62.51 22.64 21.66
CA ARG A 13 61.40 22.35 22.58
C ARG A 13 60.09 23.02 22.15
N ASN A 14 60.14 24.29 21.74
CA ASN A 14 58.98 25.00 21.20
C ASN A 14 58.48 24.43 19.86
N ARG A 15 59.37 23.91 19.00
CA ARG A 15 58.96 23.21 17.76
C ARG A 15 58.29 21.86 18.02
N ALA A 16 58.73 21.13 19.06
CA ALA A 16 58.10 19.88 19.46
C ALA A 16 56.72 20.11 20.10
N GLU A 17 56.56 21.14 20.94
CA GLU A 17 55.26 21.52 21.55
C GLU A 17 54.26 22.09 20.53
N GLY A 18 54.72 22.83 19.53
CA GLY A 18 53.88 23.28 18.41
C GLY A 18 53.43 22.12 17.50
N SER A 19 54.27 21.09 17.32
CA SER A 19 53.93 19.91 16.53
C SER A 19 52.91 19.02 17.23
N THR A 20 52.99 18.85 18.55
CA THR A 20 52.05 17.99 19.30
C THR A 20 50.66 18.61 19.41
N THR A 21 50.57 19.93 19.57
CA THR A 21 49.29 20.67 19.57
C THR A 21 48.62 20.67 18.20
N LEU A 22 49.38 20.79 17.11
CA LEU A 22 48.87 20.63 15.73
C LEU A 22 48.34 19.21 15.47
N LEU A 23 49.04 18.18 15.93
CA LEU A 23 48.58 16.80 15.80
C LEU A 23 47.29 16.56 16.59
N LEU A 24 47.19 17.06 17.82
CA LEU A 24 46.00 16.90 18.66
C LEU A 24 44.79 17.66 18.09
N THR A 25 44.99 18.88 17.60
CA THR A 25 43.92 19.65 16.97
C THR A 25 43.49 19.02 15.65
N ALA A 26 44.42 18.54 14.83
CA ALA A 26 44.12 17.82 13.60
C ALA A 26 43.34 16.52 13.89
N THR A 27 43.71 15.74 14.90
CA THR A 27 42.96 14.52 15.27
C THR A 27 41.57 14.85 15.82
N MET A 28 41.42 15.90 16.64
CA MET A 28 40.09 16.36 17.08
C MET A 28 39.22 16.81 15.92
N LEU A 29 39.75 17.59 14.97
CA LEU A 29 39.03 18.00 13.77
C LEU A 29 38.62 16.79 12.92
N LEU A 30 39.48 15.79 12.80
CA LEU A 30 39.21 14.57 12.04
C LEU A 30 38.11 13.74 12.72
N LEU A 31 38.10 13.64 14.05
CA LEU A 31 37.03 12.98 14.81
C LEU A 31 35.68 13.71 14.66
N VAL A 32 35.68 15.05 14.70
CA VAL A 32 34.47 15.84 14.46
C VAL A 32 33.98 15.67 13.02
N ALA A 33 34.86 15.68 12.03
CA ALA A 33 34.51 15.42 10.63
C ALA A 33 33.94 14.01 10.44
N ALA A 34 34.53 13.00 11.07
CA ALA A 34 34.06 11.61 10.99
C ALA A 34 32.66 11.44 11.62
N THR A 35 32.42 12.04 12.78
CA THR A 35 31.12 11.95 13.47
C THR A 35 30.02 12.72 12.73
N THR A 36 30.32 13.90 12.18
CA THR A 36 29.36 14.66 11.35
C THR A 36 29.01 13.94 10.06
N LEU A 37 29.99 13.32 9.39
CA LEU A 37 29.74 12.52 8.19
C LEU A 37 28.88 11.28 8.51
N ALA A 38 29.19 10.58 9.62
CA ALA A 38 28.36 9.46 10.08
C ALA A 38 26.93 9.91 10.37
N GLY A 39 26.75 11.04 11.07
CA GLY A 39 25.43 11.63 11.34
C GLY A 39 24.64 11.93 10.05
N LEU A 40 25.30 12.49 9.03
CA LEU A 40 24.67 12.74 7.74
C LEU A 40 24.17 11.45 7.07
N GLN A 41 24.97 10.38 7.10
CA GLN A 41 24.58 9.08 6.54
C GLN A 41 23.38 8.48 7.27
N PHE A 42 23.34 8.57 8.62
CA PHE A 42 22.19 8.15 9.40
C PHE A 42 20.92 8.92 9.06
N LEU A 43 21.01 10.23 8.83
CA LEU A 43 19.86 11.05 8.43
C LEU A 43 19.32 10.66 7.06
N LEU A 44 20.21 10.40 6.09
CA LEU A 44 19.80 9.96 4.76
C LEU A 44 19.12 8.58 4.80
N ALA A 45 19.68 7.64 5.55
CA ALA A 45 19.09 6.32 5.76
C ALA A 45 17.73 6.40 6.46
N SER A 46 17.62 7.21 7.52
CA SER A 46 16.37 7.43 8.24
C SER A 46 15.29 8.03 7.34
N ARG A 47 15.66 8.98 6.47
CA ARG A 47 14.74 9.56 5.48
C ARG A 47 14.18 8.50 4.53
N GLN A 48 15.01 7.57 4.06
CA GLN A 48 14.56 6.52 3.15
C GLN A 48 13.57 5.57 3.83
N VAL A 49 13.87 5.13 5.06
CA VAL A 49 12.98 4.26 5.84
C VAL A 49 11.64 4.94 6.13
N THR A 50 11.67 6.17 6.62
CA THR A 50 10.45 6.94 6.92
C THR A 50 9.59 7.20 5.68
N THR A 51 10.21 7.49 4.54
CA THR A 51 9.48 7.67 3.27
C THR A 51 8.80 6.36 2.86
N TYR A 52 9.51 5.24 2.94
CA TYR A 52 8.94 3.94 2.59
C TYR A 52 7.78 3.54 3.52
N GLN A 53 7.92 3.75 4.83
CA GLN A 53 6.84 3.50 5.80
C GLN A 53 5.60 4.36 5.52
N LEU A 54 5.80 5.63 5.19
CA LEU A 54 4.72 6.54 4.85
C LEU A 54 4.00 6.11 3.56
N GLU A 55 4.75 5.70 2.53
CA GLU A 55 4.17 5.18 1.29
C GLU A 55 3.37 3.88 1.52
N GLN A 56 3.86 2.99 2.39
CA GLN A 56 3.13 1.78 2.78
C GLN A 56 1.82 2.11 3.51
N GLU A 57 1.83 3.05 4.45
CA GLU A 57 0.61 3.44 5.18
C GLU A 57 -0.41 4.08 4.23
N ILE A 58 0.02 4.92 3.28
CA ILE A 58 -0.87 5.48 2.26
C ILE A 58 -1.51 4.36 1.43
N ALA A 59 -0.71 3.40 0.96
CA ALA A 59 -1.21 2.27 0.18
C ALA A 59 -2.20 1.43 1.02
N PHE A 60 -1.90 1.19 2.30
CA PHE A 60 -2.76 0.45 3.21
C PHE A 60 -4.11 1.17 3.43
N ARG A 61 -4.10 2.46 3.71
CA ARG A 61 -5.33 3.25 3.89
C ARG A 61 -6.15 3.34 2.61
N ALA A 62 -5.49 3.46 1.46
CA ALA A 62 -6.18 3.40 0.17
C ALA A 62 -6.87 2.04 -0.04
N ALA A 63 -6.22 0.93 0.31
CA ALA A 63 -6.82 -0.40 0.23
C ALA A 63 -7.99 -0.55 1.21
N GLU A 64 -7.84 -0.07 2.44
CA GLU A 64 -8.87 -0.13 3.49
C GLU A 64 -10.12 0.63 3.08
N THR A 65 -9.97 1.84 2.56
CA THR A 65 -11.10 2.63 2.08
C THR A 65 -11.83 1.95 0.93
N ALA A 66 -11.13 1.36 -0.04
CA ALA A 66 -11.77 0.58 -1.10
C ALA A 66 -12.45 -0.70 -0.59
N LEU A 67 -11.89 -1.35 0.43
CA LEU A 67 -12.48 -2.53 1.04
C LEU A 67 -13.81 -2.20 1.74
N LEU A 68 -13.83 -1.12 2.53
CA LEU A 68 -15.04 -0.65 3.21
C LEU A 68 -16.12 -0.19 2.23
N ASP A 69 -15.71 0.50 1.15
CA ASP A 69 -16.62 0.88 0.05
C ASP A 69 -17.25 -0.35 -0.59
N ALA A 70 -16.43 -1.35 -0.93
CA ALA A 70 -16.88 -2.61 -1.53
C ALA A 70 -17.83 -3.41 -0.63
N GLU A 71 -17.55 -3.49 0.68
CA GLU A 71 -18.43 -4.17 1.63
C GLU A 71 -19.80 -3.48 1.72
N ALA A 72 -19.82 -2.15 1.86
CA ALA A 72 -21.06 -1.38 1.94
C ALA A 72 -21.88 -1.51 0.64
N GLU A 73 -21.19 -1.44 -0.50
CA GLU A 73 -21.75 -1.56 -1.83
C GLU A 73 -22.31 -2.95 -2.11
N LEU A 74 -21.58 -4.02 -1.76
CA LEU A 74 -22.05 -5.40 -1.87
C LEU A 74 -23.28 -5.64 -1.00
N MET A 75 -23.29 -5.13 0.24
CA MET A 75 -24.45 -5.23 1.13
C MET A 75 -25.67 -4.50 0.56
N ALA A 76 -25.48 -3.34 -0.05
CA ALA A 76 -26.55 -2.62 -0.73
C ALA A 76 -27.06 -3.38 -1.97
N ALA A 77 -26.15 -3.90 -2.79
CA ALA A 77 -26.47 -4.66 -3.99
C ALA A 77 -27.21 -5.97 -3.65
N LEU A 78 -26.88 -6.65 -2.55
CA LEU A 78 -27.59 -7.84 -2.09
C LEU A 78 -29.03 -7.52 -1.69
N ARG A 79 -29.26 -6.42 -0.97
CA ARG A 79 -30.61 -5.97 -0.62
C ARG A 79 -31.43 -5.59 -1.85
N ASN A 80 -30.83 -4.86 -2.78
CA ASN A 80 -31.48 -4.40 -4.01
C ASN A 80 -31.70 -5.53 -5.01
N GLY A 81 -30.80 -6.52 -5.06
CA GLY A 81 -30.96 -7.70 -5.90
C GLY A 81 -32.05 -8.64 -5.37
N ALA A 82 -32.18 -8.78 -4.05
CA ALA A 82 -33.28 -9.52 -3.45
C ALA A 82 -34.66 -8.88 -3.72
N SER A 83 -34.72 -7.57 -3.95
CA SER A 83 -35.92 -6.84 -4.37
C SER A 83 -36.07 -6.71 -5.90
N GLY A 84 -35.12 -7.24 -6.69
CA GLY A 84 -35.13 -7.17 -8.16
C GLY A 84 -34.76 -5.81 -8.76
N VAL A 85 -34.32 -4.85 -7.94
CA VAL A 85 -33.93 -3.49 -8.36
C VAL A 85 -32.52 -3.48 -8.97
N ASP A 86 -31.62 -4.34 -8.50
CA ASP A 86 -30.26 -4.50 -9.06
C ASP A 86 -30.03 -5.94 -9.53
N SER A 87 -29.96 -6.13 -10.85
CA SER A 87 -29.78 -7.45 -11.47
C SER A 87 -28.30 -7.88 -11.57
N ARG A 88 -27.36 -7.04 -11.15
CA ARG A 88 -25.93 -7.31 -11.30
C ARG A 88 -25.46 -8.54 -10.53
N LEU A 89 -26.10 -8.86 -9.40
CA LEU A 89 -25.84 -10.05 -8.59
C LEU A 89 -26.77 -11.24 -8.93
N ALA A 90 -27.74 -11.05 -9.83
CA ALA A 90 -28.73 -12.07 -10.15
C ALA A 90 -28.12 -13.26 -10.90
N ALA A 91 -27.13 -13.00 -11.75
CA ALA A 91 -26.37 -14.03 -12.45
C ALA A 91 -24.88 -13.91 -12.10
N TRP A 92 -24.21 -15.03 -11.83
CA TRP A 92 -22.76 -15.02 -11.58
C TRP A 92 -21.98 -15.53 -12.78
N PRO A 93 -20.76 -15.00 -13.02
CA PRO A 93 -19.87 -15.54 -14.03
C PRO A 93 -19.61 -17.04 -13.85
N LEU A 94 -19.21 -17.69 -14.94
CA LEU A 94 -18.76 -19.08 -14.92
C LEU A 94 -17.55 -19.25 -13.97
N PRO A 95 -17.37 -20.43 -13.35
CA PRO A 95 -16.19 -20.71 -12.54
C PRO A 95 -14.89 -20.40 -13.28
N GLY A 96 -13.95 -19.75 -12.60
CA GLY A 96 -12.65 -19.31 -13.14
C GLY A 96 -12.71 -18.04 -13.97
N ARG A 97 -13.85 -17.33 -13.99
CA ARG A 97 -14.02 -16.10 -14.78
C ARG A 97 -14.53 -14.94 -13.93
N CYS A 98 -14.26 -13.74 -14.42
CA CYS A 98 -14.84 -12.49 -13.94
C CYS A 98 -15.87 -11.96 -14.94
N GLY A 99 -16.82 -11.20 -14.42
CA GLY A 99 -17.84 -10.51 -15.19
C GLY A 99 -17.27 -9.32 -15.96
N ALA A 100 -18.05 -8.86 -16.94
CA ALA A 100 -17.73 -7.69 -17.76
C ALA A 100 -18.91 -6.69 -17.72
N GLY A 101 -18.69 -5.48 -18.26
CA GLY A 101 -19.71 -4.43 -18.27
C GLY A 101 -20.18 -4.10 -16.86
N ALA A 102 -21.49 -4.23 -16.60
CA ALA A 102 -22.09 -3.99 -15.29
C ALA A 102 -21.56 -4.94 -14.20
N GLN A 103 -21.13 -6.17 -14.54
CA GLN A 103 -20.62 -7.16 -13.60
C GLN A 103 -19.09 -7.15 -13.46
N ARG A 104 -18.42 -6.10 -13.97
CA ARG A 104 -16.97 -5.95 -13.83
C ARG A 104 -16.59 -6.09 -12.35
N GLY A 105 -15.52 -6.84 -12.08
CA GLY A 105 -14.98 -7.08 -10.75
C GLY A 105 -15.74 -8.09 -9.91
N LEU A 106 -16.86 -8.63 -10.38
CA LEU A 106 -17.47 -9.82 -9.81
C LEU A 106 -16.81 -11.05 -10.43
N CYS A 107 -16.30 -11.95 -9.61
CA CYS A 107 -15.55 -13.11 -10.06
C CYS A 107 -16.04 -14.37 -9.36
N ARG A 108 -15.91 -15.51 -10.04
CA ARG A 108 -16.17 -16.82 -9.45
C ARG A 108 -14.87 -17.62 -9.47
N PRO A 109 -14.27 -17.94 -8.31
CA PRO A 109 -13.06 -18.74 -8.28
C PRO A 109 -13.33 -20.16 -8.77
N ALA A 110 -12.28 -20.80 -9.30
CA ALA A 110 -12.28 -22.21 -9.67
C ALA A 110 -10.98 -22.86 -9.21
N ALA A 111 -11.04 -24.15 -8.93
CA ALA A 111 -9.85 -24.93 -8.65
C ALA A 111 -8.87 -24.84 -9.84
N ASN A 112 -7.58 -24.72 -9.55
CA ASN A 112 -6.49 -24.65 -10.54
C ASN A 112 -6.52 -23.42 -11.47
N ILE A 113 -7.30 -22.39 -11.15
CA ILE A 113 -7.25 -21.09 -11.84
C ILE A 113 -6.69 -20.05 -10.88
N GLN A 114 -5.73 -19.26 -11.36
CA GLN A 114 -5.11 -18.19 -10.59
C GLN A 114 -6.14 -17.11 -10.23
N PRO A 115 -6.17 -16.61 -8.99
CA PRO A 115 -7.08 -15.54 -8.63
C PRO A 115 -6.80 -14.26 -9.42
N PRO A 116 -7.84 -13.50 -9.80
CA PRO A 116 -7.72 -12.33 -10.67
C PRO A 116 -6.90 -11.19 -10.04
N TRP A 117 -6.81 -11.15 -8.71
CA TRP A 117 -6.03 -10.14 -7.99
C TRP A 117 -4.53 -10.45 -7.99
N VAL A 118 -4.08 -11.66 -8.34
CA VAL A 118 -2.64 -11.98 -8.37
C VAL A 118 -1.94 -11.17 -9.46
N ASP A 119 -2.63 -10.90 -10.58
CA ASP A 119 -2.09 -10.05 -11.65
C ASP A 119 -1.76 -8.64 -11.14
N TRP A 120 -2.39 -8.18 -10.06
CA TRP A 120 -2.06 -6.89 -9.45
C TRP A 120 -0.70 -6.87 -8.75
N LEU A 121 -0.12 -8.04 -8.44
CA LEU A 121 1.24 -8.16 -7.91
C LEU A 121 2.27 -8.04 -9.03
N ASP A 122 2.00 -8.66 -10.18
CA ASP A 122 2.96 -8.77 -11.28
C ASP A 122 2.91 -7.60 -12.28
N SER A 123 1.78 -6.88 -12.34
CA SER A 123 1.57 -5.85 -13.37
C SER A 123 2.19 -4.50 -12.98
N ARG A 124 2.98 -3.90 -13.88
CA ARG A 124 3.43 -2.48 -13.74
C ARG A 124 2.28 -1.48 -13.76
N ARG A 125 1.14 -1.87 -14.35
CA ARG A 125 -0.16 -1.21 -14.27
C ARG A 125 -1.18 -2.30 -14.00
N PRO A 126 -1.67 -2.50 -12.76
CA PRO A 126 -2.73 -3.48 -12.51
C PRO A 126 -3.90 -3.12 -13.43
N ASP A 127 -4.15 -3.95 -14.43
CA ASP A 127 -5.04 -3.58 -15.53
C ASP A 127 -6.39 -3.12 -14.99
N ALA A 128 -6.82 -1.94 -15.45
CA ALA A 128 -8.11 -1.32 -15.16
C ALA A 128 -9.32 -2.15 -15.67
N ALA A 129 -9.08 -3.33 -16.24
CA ALA A 129 -10.08 -4.14 -16.90
C ALA A 129 -10.96 -4.92 -15.92
N ILE A 130 -10.36 -5.53 -14.87
CA ILE A 130 -11.08 -6.46 -13.98
C ILE A 130 -11.55 -5.77 -12.69
N GLY A 131 -10.71 -4.94 -12.07
CA GLY A 131 -11.04 -4.30 -10.79
C GLY A 131 -12.04 -3.14 -10.92
N ILE A 132 -12.99 -3.08 -9.98
CA ILE A 132 -13.90 -1.94 -9.80
C ILE A 132 -13.11 -0.83 -9.12
N ALA A 133 -13.15 0.39 -9.67
CA ALA A 133 -12.62 1.54 -8.95
C ALA A 133 -13.56 1.89 -7.80
N MET A 134 -12.99 2.17 -6.63
CA MET A 134 -13.74 2.72 -5.50
C MET A 134 -14.67 3.85 -5.98
N GLY A 135 -15.89 3.91 -5.46
CA GLY A 135 -16.83 4.95 -5.85
C GLY A 135 -17.60 4.72 -7.14
N THR A 136 -17.29 3.67 -7.93
CA THR A 136 -17.99 3.40 -9.20
C THR A 136 -19.51 3.25 -9.00
N PHE A 137 -19.93 2.63 -7.89
CA PHE A 137 -21.34 2.39 -7.58
C PHE A 137 -21.86 3.24 -6.41
N SER A 138 -21.01 3.57 -5.44
CA SER A 138 -21.38 4.39 -4.28
C SER A 138 -21.30 5.90 -4.55
N GLY A 139 -20.60 6.32 -5.60
CA GLY A 139 -20.27 7.72 -5.86
C GLY A 139 -19.20 8.29 -4.91
N ALA A 140 -18.60 7.47 -4.06
CA ALA A 140 -17.54 7.90 -3.14
C ALA A 140 -16.32 8.43 -3.91
N THR A 141 -15.76 9.52 -3.45
CA THR A 141 -14.54 10.11 -4.03
C THR A 141 -13.46 10.22 -2.98
N LEU A 142 -12.20 10.04 -3.38
CA LEU A 142 -11.09 10.41 -2.51
C LEU A 142 -11.08 11.93 -2.27
N PRO A 143 -10.72 12.40 -1.07
CA PRO A 143 -10.61 13.82 -0.79
C PRO A 143 -9.58 14.47 -1.69
N ALA A 144 -9.89 15.66 -2.21
CA ALA A 144 -8.93 16.45 -2.98
C ALA A 144 -7.77 16.86 -2.06
N LEU A 145 -6.55 16.48 -2.45
CA LEU A 145 -5.35 16.83 -1.71
C LEU A 145 -4.71 18.09 -2.31
N PRO A 146 -4.24 19.04 -1.49
CA PRO A 146 -3.49 20.18 -1.98
C PRO A 146 -2.17 19.73 -2.62
N ALA A 147 -1.62 20.56 -3.51
CA ALA A 147 -0.37 20.25 -4.19
C ALA A 147 0.75 19.94 -3.18
N GLY A 148 1.40 18.78 -3.32
CA GLY A 148 2.47 18.32 -2.43
C GLY A 148 2.01 17.56 -1.19
N ALA A 149 0.70 17.48 -0.90
CA ALA A 149 0.20 16.63 0.17
C ALA A 149 0.35 15.14 -0.16
N ALA A 150 0.57 14.34 0.89
CA ALA A 150 0.73 12.90 0.78
C ALA A 150 -0.65 12.22 0.63
N GLY A 151 -0.83 11.48 -0.46
CA GLY A 151 -2.08 10.77 -0.72
C GLY A 151 -1.89 9.69 -1.78
N ALA A 152 -2.92 8.87 -1.98
CA ALA A 152 -2.90 7.77 -2.94
C ALA A 152 -2.66 8.29 -4.36
N GLY A 153 -1.73 7.69 -5.09
CA GLY A 153 -1.37 8.09 -6.46
C GLY A 153 -2.39 7.67 -7.52
N ALA A 154 -3.32 6.79 -7.17
CA ALA A 154 -4.38 6.31 -8.05
C ALA A 154 -5.63 5.95 -7.23
N MET A 155 -6.79 5.95 -7.90
CA MET A 155 -8.03 5.47 -7.28
C MET A 155 -7.86 3.99 -6.88
N PRO A 156 -8.08 3.63 -5.60
CA PRO A 156 -7.98 2.25 -5.16
C PRO A 156 -9.10 1.42 -5.79
N ARG A 157 -8.88 0.11 -5.86
CA ARG A 157 -9.75 -0.82 -6.61
C ARG A 157 -10.05 -2.06 -5.80
N TYR A 158 -11.11 -2.76 -6.17
CA TYR A 158 -11.46 -4.04 -5.56
C TYR A 158 -12.05 -5.03 -6.56
N VAL A 159 -12.04 -6.29 -6.17
CA VAL A 159 -12.77 -7.40 -6.80
C VAL A 159 -13.54 -8.16 -5.73
N VAL A 160 -14.67 -8.73 -6.11
CA VAL A 160 -15.54 -9.53 -5.26
C VAL A 160 -15.63 -10.94 -5.83
N GLU A 161 -15.19 -11.92 -5.07
CA GLU A 161 -15.23 -13.33 -5.40
C GLU A 161 -16.36 -14.03 -4.64
N LEU A 162 -17.26 -14.73 -5.35
CA LEU A 162 -18.28 -15.57 -4.71
C LEU A 162 -17.68 -16.94 -4.35
N LEU A 163 -17.52 -17.22 -3.06
CA LEU A 163 -16.98 -18.47 -2.52
C LEU A 163 -18.05 -19.55 -2.31
N HIS A 164 -19.05 -19.63 -3.20
CA HIS A 164 -20.17 -20.56 -3.05
C HIS A 164 -20.04 -21.78 -3.97
N GLU A 165 -20.19 -22.97 -3.40
CA GLU A 165 -19.94 -24.25 -4.08
C GLU A 165 -21.07 -24.70 -5.02
N ARG A 166 -22.28 -24.17 -4.85
CA ARG A 166 -23.47 -24.75 -5.50
C ARG A 166 -23.60 -24.26 -6.98
N PRO A 167 -24.21 -25.05 -7.91
CA PRO A 167 -24.31 -24.71 -9.33
C PRO A 167 -25.17 -23.45 -9.58
N PRO A 168 -24.88 -22.65 -10.62
CA PRO A 168 -25.59 -21.39 -10.87
C PRO A 168 -27.11 -21.58 -10.99
N GLY A 169 -27.87 -20.75 -10.26
CA GLY A 169 -29.34 -20.63 -10.25
C GLY A 169 -29.75 -19.32 -9.56
N GLU A 170 -31.05 -19.03 -9.38
CA GLU A 170 -31.51 -17.81 -8.70
C GLU A 170 -31.12 -17.80 -7.21
N TRP A 171 -29.94 -17.25 -6.90
CA TRP A 171 -29.40 -17.13 -5.53
C TRP A 171 -30.07 -16.04 -4.72
N LEU A 172 -30.49 -14.97 -5.41
CA LEU A 172 -31.14 -13.81 -4.85
C LEU A 172 -32.61 -13.84 -5.28
N GLY A 173 -33.48 -14.25 -4.36
CA GLY A 173 -34.93 -14.29 -4.54
C GLY A 173 -35.65 -14.05 -3.21
N SER A 174 -36.97 -14.25 -3.16
CA SER A 174 -37.79 -14.04 -1.96
C SER A 174 -37.30 -14.82 -0.73
N ASP A 175 -36.69 -15.98 -0.96
CA ASP A 175 -36.15 -16.81 0.12
C ASP A 175 -34.91 -16.19 0.76
N TYR A 176 -34.05 -15.52 -0.02
CA TYR A 176 -32.93 -14.76 0.50
C TYR A 176 -33.41 -13.57 1.34
N ALA A 177 -34.41 -12.81 0.85
CA ALA A 177 -35.00 -11.69 1.57
C ALA A 177 -35.67 -12.10 2.90
N SER A 178 -36.24 -13.30 2.96
CA SER A 178 -36.87 -13.86 4.18
C SER A 178 -35.90 -14.58 5.11
N GLY A 179 -34.59 -14.56 4.83
CA GLY A 179 -33.55 -15.21 5.63
C GLY A 179 -33.54 -16.74 5.56
N LYS A 180 -34.32 -17.32 4.64
CA LYS A 180 -34.42 -18.77 4.39
C LYS A 180 -33.52 -19.24 3.24
N GLY A 181 -32.93 -18.29 2.50
CA GLY A 181 -32.05 -18.53 1.36
C GLY A 181 -30.64 -19.00 1.75
N PRO A 182 -29.80 -19.32 0.76
CA PRO A 182 -28.44 -19.78 0.99
C PRO A 182 -27.59 -18.67 1.61
N ARG A 183 -26.75 -19.03 2.59
CA ARG A 183 -25.73 -18.12 3.11
C ARG A 183 -24.61 -17.98 2.08
N LEU A 184 -24.62 -16.87 1.38
CA LEU A 184 -23.57 -16.53 0.41
C LEU A 184 -22.30 -16.16 1.17
N ARG A 185 -21.15 -16.57 0.64
CA ARG A 185 -19.84 -16.18 1.18
C ARG A 185 -19.10 -15.45 0.09
N PHE A 186 -18.60 -14.27 0.42
CA PHE A 186 -17.84 -13.45 -0.49
C PHE A 186 -16.43 -13.27 0.03
N ARG A 187 -15.47 -13.18 -0.88
CA ARG A 187 -14.13 -12.70 -0.60
C ARG A 187 -13.94 -11.43 -1.38
N ILE A 188 -13.65 -10.35 -0.68
CA ILE A 188 -13.37 -9.05 -1.28
C ILE A 188 -11.88 -8.83 -1.18
N THR A 189 -11.24 -8.56 -2.31
CA THR A 189 -9.82 -8.21 -2.36
C THR A 189 -9.68 -6.79 -2.87
N ALA A 190 -9.10 -5.92 -2.04
CA ALA A 190 -8.90 -4.51 -2.33
C ALA A 190 -7.41 -4.20 -2.51
N LEU A 191 -7.11 -3.39 -3.52
CA LEU A 191 -5.79 -2.88 -3.86
C LEU A 191 -5.74 -1.38 -3.59
N GLY A 192 -4.82 -1.01 -2.72
CA GLY A 192 -4.39 0.37 -2.53
C GLY A 192 -2.99 0.59 -3.11
N ILE A 193 -2.81 1.77 -3.69
CA ILE A 193 -1.55 2.17 -4.31
C ILE A 193 -1.06 3.41 -3.57
N GLY A 194 0.22 3.41 -3.19
CA GLY A 194 0.89 4.56 -2.60
C GLY A 194 0.97 5.73 -3.58
N ARG A 195 1.74 6.76 -3.24
CA ARG A 195 2.11 7.81 -4.18
C ARG A 195 3.03 7.26 -5.27
N ASP A 196 3.97 6.40 -4.87
CA ASP A 196 4.72 5.55 -5.78
C ASP A 196 3.90 4.32 -6.17
N ALA A 197 3.67 4.13 -7.47
CA ALA A 197 2.91 3.00 -8.00
C ALA A 197 3.58 1.63 -7.77
N ALA A 198 4.86 1.62 -7.38
CA ALA A 198 5.58 0.42 -6.95
C ALA A 198 5.20 0.00 -5.51
N VAL A 199 4.71 0.92 -4.68
CA VAL A 199 4.27 0.61 -3.31
C VAL A 199 2.78 0.32 -3.31
N ARG A 200 2.43 -0.91 -2.92
CA ARG A 200 1.07 -1.44 -2.99
C ARG A 200 0.74 -2.16 -1.70
N SER A 201 -0.54 -2.13 -1.36
CA SER A 201 -1.11 -2.91 -0.27
C SER A 201 -2.34 -3.64 -0.77
N LEU A 202 -2.43 -4.92 -0.43
CA LEU A 202 -3.60 -5.75 -0.70
C LEU A 202 -4.25 -6.12 0.62
N LEU A 203 -5.54 -5.83 0.72
CA LEU A 203 -6.36 -6.24 1.86
C LEU A 203 -7.43 -7.19 1.37
N GLN A 204 -7.76 -8.16 2.21
CA GLN A 204 -8.76 -9.16 1.90
C GLN A 204 -9.71 -9.32 3.09
N SER A 205 -11.00 -9.33 2.80
CA SER A 205 -12.06 -9.59 3.75
C SER A 205 -12.91 -10.76 3.27
N GLU A 206 -13.38 -11.60 4.19
CA GLU A 206 -14.44 -12.56 3.92
C GLU A 206 -15.73 -12.06 4.55
N LEU A 207 -16.75 -11.83 3.72
CA LEU A 207 -18.05 -11.34 4.14
C LEU A 207 -19.09 -12.46 4.01
N GLN A 208 -19.81 -12.71 5.10
CA GLN A 208 -20.98 -13.59 5.13
C GLN A 208 -22.17 -12.79 5.69
N PRO A 209 -23.02 -12.23 4.81
CA PRO A 209 -24.16 -11.40 5.19
C PRO A 209 -25.31 -12.20 5.83
#